data_AF-A0A2E0VIE3-F1
#
_entry.id   AF-A0A2E0VIE3-F1
#
_cell.length_a   1.000
_cell.length_b   1.000
_cell.length_c   1.000
_cell.angle_alpha   90.00
_cell.angle_beta   90.00
_cell.angle_gamma   90.00
#
_symmetry.space_group_name_H-M   'P 1'
#
loop_
_entity.id
_entity.type
_entity.pdbx_description
1 polymer ?
#
loop_
_entity_poly.entity_id
_entity_poly.type
_entity_poly.pdbx_seq_one_letter_code
_entity_poly.pdbx_strand_id
1 'polypeptide(L)'
;MSSLTHKQKKPLIKTSIEEQLANYNPSARKIIVTAQTLFAERGIDDVSLREIATKAGQANNSAVQYHFESKEGLIQAIFELRIPFLEAARKRRLEELKARGNITLKDLLEVHLFPILEMFDEQEQRIFTLFSSHLLSRPTLDHPFYRAQAKMPVGTEIYHRLESSLPHLPKDIFDFRIRLIAGFFLSSILERQKCTSSKKHLYKDDSIFWGDMINVLAAMLAEPFTGEKRPLSAPRHD
;
A
#
# COMPACT_ATOMS: atom_id res chain seq x y z
N MET A 1 32.86 21.16 13.05
CA MET A 1 32.85 21.54 11.62
C MET A 1 33.04 20.27 10.80
N SER A 2 32.00 19.88 10.05
CA SER A 2 31.99 19.04 8.82
C SER A 2 30.55 18.52 8.67
N SER A 3 29.57 19.36 8.31
CA SER A 3 29.15 19.65 6.93
C SER A 3 29.08 18.42 6.02
N LEU A 4 28.12 17.53 6.25
CA LEU A 4 27.61 16.63 5.23
C LEU A 4 26.32 17.21 4.64
N THR A 5 26.53 18.17 3.75
CA THR A 5 25.61 18.49 2.67
C THR A 5 25.44 17.26 1.78
N HIS A 6 24.30 16.59 1.87
CA HIS A 6 23.85 15.69 0.81
C HIS A 6 22.52 16.17 0.23
N LYS A 7 22.63 17.27 -0.52
CA LYS A 7 21.65 17.65 -1.54
C LYS A 7 22.00 16.91 -2.83
N GLN A 8 21.28 15.82 -3.09
CA GLN A 8 20.77 15.41 -4.40
C GLN A 8 19.78 14.25 -4.20
N LYS A 9 18.54 14.57 -3.81
CA LYS A 9 17.41 13.63 -3.89
C LYS A 9 16.37 14.23 -4.84
N LYS A 10 16.32 13.74 -6.10
CA LYS A 10 15.09 13.70 -6.92
C LYS A 10 15.28 12.94 -8.25
N PRO A 11 14.23 12.28 -8.79
CA PRO A 11 12.91 12.05 -8.21
C PRO A 11 12.65 10.57 -7.88
N LEU A 12 11.95 10.35 -6.77
CA LEU A 12 11.16 9.14 -6.53
C LEU A 12 10.21 8.96 -7.73
N ILE A 13 9.98 7.72 -8.14
CA ILE A 13 9.87 7.28 -9.54
C ILE A 13 8.57 7.75 -10.23
N LYS A 14 8.56 8.96 -10.80
CA LYS A 14 7.51 9.40 -11.74
C LYS A 14 7.75 8.83 -13.14
N THR A 15 8.98 8.93 -13.62
CA THR A 15 9.39 8.53 -14.99
C THR A 15 9.09 7.05 -15.27
N SER A 16 9.29 6.16 -14.30
CA SER A 16 9.10 4.73 -14.59
C SER A 16 7.66 4.23 -14.49
N ILE A 17 6.74 4.92 -13.81
CA ILE A 17 5.31 4.59 -13.96
C ILE A 17 4.84 4.96 -15.37
N GLU A 18 5.31 6.07 -15.92
CA GLU A 18 5.04 6.44 -17.32
C GLU A 18 5.61 5.41 -18.30
N GLU A 19 6.78 4.83 -18.02
CA GLU A 19 7.35 3.70 -18.79
C GLU A 19 6.48 2.44 -18.68
N GLN A 20 6.00 2.08 -17.49
CA GLN A 20 5.09 0.93 -17.34
C GLN A 20 3.75 1.16 -18.04
N LEU A 21 3.23 2.39 -18.00
CA LEU A 21 2.04 2.80 -18.72
C LEU A 21 2.24 2.78 -20.24
N ALA A 22 3.47 2.90 -20.75
CA ALA A 22 3.76 2.83 -22.17
C ALA A 22 3.57 1.41 -22.75
N ASN A 23 3.53 0.38 -21.89
CA ASN A 23 3.18 -0.98 -22.30
C ASN A 23 1.68 -1.14 -22.65
N TYR A 24 0.85 -0.16 -22.28
CA TYR A 24 -0.56 -0.12 -22.64
C TYR A 24 -0.78 0.71 -23.89
N ASN A 25 -1.77 0.33 -24.70
CA ASN A 25 -2.20 1.19 -25.80
C ASN A 25 -2.69 2.56 -25.27
N PRO A 26 -2.70 3.63 -26.10
CA PRO A 26 -3.02 4.98 -25.63
C PRO A 26 -4.39 5.12 -24.96
N SER A 27 -5.40 4.35 -25.41
CA SER A 27 -6.74 4.35 -24.83
C SER A 27 -6.72 3.75 -23.41
N ALA A 28 -6.17 2.55 -23.26
CA ALA A 28 -6.03 1.85 -21.99
C ALA A 28 -5.21 2.68 -20.97
N ARG A 29 -4.13 3.34 -21.42
CA ARG A 29 -3.34 4.25 -20.59
C ARG A 29 -4.18 5.39 -20.02
N LYS A 30 -4.98 6.06 -20.85
CA LYS A 30 -5.87 7.14 -20.39
C LYS A 30 -6.89 6.64 -19.37
N ILE A 31 -7.49 5.48 -19.64
CA ILE A 31 -8.46 4.85 -18.72
C ILE A 31 -7.83 4.57 -17.36
N ILE A 32 -6.63 3.98 -17.32
CA ILE A 32 -5.92 3.68 -16.07
C ILE A 32 -5.67 4.96 -15.27
N VAL A 33 -5.09 5.98 -15.89
CA VAL A 33 -4.75 7.24 -15.21
C VAL A 33 -6.00 7.93 -14.68
N THR A 34 -7.06 8.01 -15.49
CA THR A 34 -8.34 8.59 -15.08
C THR A 34 -8.98 7.80 -13.94
N ALA A 35 -9.02 6.47 -14.04
CA ALA A 35 -9.63 5.60 -13.04
C ALA A 35 -8.89 5.69 -11.71
N GLN A 36 -7.55 5.66 -11.72
CA GLN A 36 -6.74 5.76 -10.51
C GLN A 36 -7.04 7.06 -9.76
N THR A 37 -7.09 8.19 -10.45
CA THR A 37 -7.42 9.48 -9.84
C THR A 37 -8.83 9.48 -9.25
N LEU A 38 -9.83 9.03 -10.01
CA LEU A 38 -11.21 8.99 -9.53
C LEU A 38 -11.39 8.07 -8.31
N PHE A 39 -10.78 6.88 -8.35
CA PHE A 39 -10.82 5.94 -7.22
C PHE A 39 -10.12 6.50 -5.98
N ALA A 40 -8.99 7.20 -6.14
CA ALA A 40 -8.31 7.83 -5.02
C ALA A 40 -9.14 8.96 -4.39
N GLU A 41 -9.79 9.78 -5.22
CA GLU A 41 -10.58 10.94 -4.77
C GLU A 41 -11.91 10.57 -4.13
N ARG A 42 -12.61 9.59 -4.69
CA ARG A 42 -14.02 9.30 -4.35
C ARG A 42 -14.26 7.91 -3.79
N GLY A 43 -13.25 7.04 -3.80
CA GLY A 43 -13.44 5.63 -3.48
C GLY A 43 -13.81 4.81 -4.71
N ILE A 44 -13.56 3.51 -4.60
CA ILE A 44 -13.74 2.58 -5.70
C ILE A 44 -15.22 2.41 -6.01
N ASP A 45 -16.06 2.17 -5.00
CA ASP A 45 -17.48 1.83 -5.20
C ASP A 45 -18.32 2.97 -5.79
N ASP A 46 -17.96 4.23 -5.50
CA ASP A 46 -18.70 5.42 -5.95
C ASP A 46 -18.37 5.85 -7.39
N VAL A 47 -17.51 5.12 -8.10
CA VAL A 47 -17.07 5.45 -9.46
C VAL A 47 -17.52 4.37 -10.45
N SER A 48 -18.27 4.77 -11.48
CA SER A 48 -18.77 3.86 -12.52
C SER A 48 -17.81 3.74 -13.71
N LEU A 49 -17.85 2.62 -14.44
CA LEU A 49 -17.04 2.42 -15.65
C LEU A 49 -17.38 3.43 -16.76
N ARG A 50 -18.66 3.79 -16.88
CA ARG A 50 -19.13 4.82 -17.81
C ARG A 50 -18.53 6.19 -17.48
N GLU A 51 -18.48 6.55 -16.21
CA GLU A 51 -17.86 7.80 -15.77
C GLU A 51 -16.37 7.82 -16.13
N ILE A 52 -15.66 6.71 -15.86
CA ILE A 52 -14.25 6.56 -16.21
C ILE A 52 -14.04 6.73 -17.72
N ALA A 53 -14.82 6.04 -18.55
CA ALA A 53 -14.72 6.15 -20.01
C ALA A 53 -14.92 7.60 -20.48
N THR A 54 -15.96 8.26 -19.96
CA THR A 54 -16.30 9.65 -20.31
C THR A 54 -15.16 10.61 -19.92
N LYS A 55 -14.68 10.53 -18.68
CA LYS A 55 -13.59 11.39 -18.18
C LYS A 55 -12.24 11.09 -18.83
N ALA A 56 -12.03 9.85 -19.29
CA ALA A 56 -10.83 9.47 -20.06
C ALA A 56 -10.89 9.92 -21.53
N GLY A 57 -11.98 10.58 -21.94
CA GLY A 57 -12.17 11.07 -23.31
C GLY A 57 -12.41 9.94 -24.32
N GLN A 58 -12.98 8.83 -23.89
CA GLN A 58 -13.30 7.71 -24.76
C GLN A 58 -14.57 7.98 -25.53
N ALA A 59 -14.57 7.72 -26.84
CA ALA A 59 -15.74 7.88 -27.69
C ALA A 59 -16.84 6.83 -27.35
N ASN A 60 -16.47 5.72 -26.72
CA ASN A 60 -17.36 4.61 -26.39
C ASN A 60 -17.30 4.26 -24.90
N ASN A 61 -18.46 4.17 -24.25
CA ASN A 61 -18.59 3.78 -22.85
C ASN A 61 -18.16 2.33 -22.55
N SER A 62 -18.09 1.46 -23.56
CA SER A 62 -17.60 0.08 -23.41
C SER A 62 -16.08 -0.04 -23.49
N ALA A 63 -15.34 1.06 -23.69
CA ALA A 63 -13.88 1.02 -23.82
C ALA A 63 -13.19 0.42 -22.59
N VAL A 64 -13.76 0.64 -21.39
CA VAL A 64 -13.23 0.07 -20.15
C VAL A 64 -13.40 -1.45 -20.13
N GLN A 65 -14.60 -1.96 -20.45
CA GLN A 65 -14.82 -3.41 -20.54
C GLN A 65 -14.00 -4.04 -21.66
N TYR A 66 -13.81 -3.35 -22.79
CA TYR A 66 -12.98 -3.85 -23.88
C TYR A 66 -11.51 -4.06 -23.47
N HIS A 67 -10.94 -3.15 -22.69
CA HIS A 67 -9.53 -3.22 -22.30
C HIS A 67 -9.27 -4.04 -21.03
N PHE A 68 -10.22 -4.09 -20.10
CA PHE A 68 -10.01 -4.64 -18.76
C PHE A 68 -11.04 -5.68 -18.35
N GLU A 69 -11.99 -6.01 -19.22
CA GLU A 69 -13.10 -6.96 -19.02
C GLU A 69 -14.12 -6.51 -17.95
N SER A 70 -13.66 -6.00 -16.82
CA SER A 70 -14.44 -5.65 -15.63
C SER A 70 -13.81 -4.50 -14.84
N LYS A 71 -14.52 -4.02 -13.81
CA LYS A 71 -13.98 -3.05 -12.86
C LYS A 71 -12.83 -3.66 -12.06
N GLU A 72 -12.96 -4.93 -11.72
CA GLU A 72 -11.97 -5.73 -11.01
C GLU A 72 -10.69 -5.91 -11.83
N GLY A 73 -10.80 -6.14 -13.15
CA GLY A 73 -9.66 -6.18 -14.06
C GLY A 73 -8.95 -4.84 -14.18
N LEU A 74 -9.69 -3.72 -14.15
CA LEU A 74 -9.10 -2.37 -14.14
C LEU A 74 -8.39 -2.09 -12.80
N ILE A 75 -9.00 -2.45 -11.67
CA ILE A 75 -8.39 -2.33 -10.34
C ILE A 75 -7.10 -3.16 -10.28
N GLN A 76 -7.12 -4.39 -10.82
CA GLN A 76 -5.95 -5.25 -10.94
C GLN A 76 -4.84 -4.57 -11.75
N ALA A 77 -5.15 -4.05 -12.93
CA ALA A 77 -4.16 -3.36 -13.78
C ALA A 77 -3.54 -2.14 -13.07
N ILE A 78 -4.35 -1.33 -12.36
CA ILE A 78 -3.86 -0.20 -11.58
C ILE A 78 -2.90 -0.65 -10.46
N PHE A 79 -3.24 -1.73 -9.76
CA PHE A 79 -2.40 -2.29 -8.70
C PHE A 79 -1.08 -2.85 -9.26
N GLU A 80 -1.14 -3.62 -10.34
CA GLU A 80 0.01 -4.30 -10.92
C GLU A 80 1.07 -3.37 -11.49
N LEU A 81 0.68 -2.16 -11.93
CA LEU A 81 1.62 -1.12 -12.35
C LEU A 81 2.68 -0.78 -11.30
N ARG A 82 2.38 -0.96 -10.01
CA ARG A 82 3.29 -0.63 -8.90
C ARG A 82 4.16 -1.81 -8.49
N ILE A 83 3.79 -3.04 -8.84
CA ILE A 83 4.45 -4.26 -8.38
C ILE A 83 5.95 -4.28 -8.68
N PRO A 84 6.43 -4.00 -9.91
CA PRO A 84 7.86 -4.09 -10.21
C PRO A 84 8.72 -3.19 -9.31
N PHE A 85 8.22 -1.99 -8.99
CA PHE A 85 8.91 -1.03 -8.13
C PHE A 85 8.94 -1.48 -6.68
N LEU A 86 7.79 -1.91 -6.15
CA LEU A 86 7.70 -2.40 -4.78
C LEU A 86 8.55 -3.66 -4.60
N GLU A 87 8.54 -4.58 -5.55
CA GLU A 87 9.34 -5.81 -5.50
C GLU A 87 10.85 -5.52 -5.59
N ALA A 88 11.28 -4.61 -6.47
CA ALA A 88 12.69 -4.23 -6.55
C ALA A 88 13.20 -3.61 -5.24
N ALA A 89 12.39 -2.74 -4.62
CA ALA A 89 12.72 -2.14 -3.33
C ALA A 89 12.77 -3.16 -2.19
N ARG A 90 11.77 -4.06 -2.14
CA ARG A 90 11.73 -5.17 -1.18
C ARG A 90 12.95 -6.07 -1.32
N LYS A 91 13.32 -6.43 -2.55
CA LYS A 91 14.48 -7.25 -2.85
C LYS A 91 15.74 -6.61 -2.30
N ARG A 92 15.99 -5.34 -2.64
CA ARG A 92 17.15 -4.59 -2.15
C ARG A 92 17.22 -4.58 -0.61
N ARG A 93 16.13 -4.19 0.04
CA ARG A 93 16.03 -4.13 1.51
C ARG A 93 16.25 -5.50 2.17
N LEU A 94 15.67 -6.56 1.59
CA LEU A 94 15.81 -7.92 2.12
C LEU A 94 17.26 -8.43 2.02
N GLU A 95 17.95 -8.16 0.91
CA GLU A 95 19.36 -8.54 0.75
C GLU A 95 20.29 -7.75 1.71
N GLU A 96 20.01 -6.46 1.93
CA GLU A 96 20.72 -5.66 2.94
C GLU A 96 20.55 -6.22 4.36
N LEU A 97 19.34 -6.70 4.72
CA LEU A 97 19.10 -7.34 6.01
C LEU A 97 19.81 -8.68 6.14
N LYS A 98 19.75 -9.53 5.10
CA LYS A 98 20.46 -10.82 5.08
C LYS A 98 21.96 -10.65 5.32
N ALA A 99 22.57 -9.60 4.76
CA ALA A 99 23.98 -9.30 4.96
C ALA A 99 24.34 -8.87 6.40
N ARG A 100 23.40 -8.24 7.13
CA ARG A 100 23.61 -7.80 8.53
C ARG A 100 23.45 -8.94 9.54
N GLY A 101 22.80 -10.05 9.16
CA GLY A 101 22.51 -11.16 10.07
C GLY A 101 21.16 -10.98 10.78
N ASN A 102 21.11 -11.21 12.09
CA ASN A 102 19.90 -11.29 12.93
C ASN A 102 18.72 -10.40 12.46
N ILE A 103 17.74 -11.01 11.78
CA ILE A 103 16.57 -10.33 11.22
C ILE A 103 15.44 -10.35 12.25
N THR A 104 14.96 -9.18 12.64
CA THR A 104 13.84 -9.04 13.59
C THR A 104 12.48 -8.93 12.89
N LEU A 105 11.39 -9.06 13.65
CA LEU A 105 10.03 -8.80 13.18
C LEU A 105 9.88 -7.38 12.59
N LYS A 106 10.50 -6.39 13.24
CA LYS A 106 10.45 -4.98 12.81
C LYS A 106 11.13 -4.80 11.46
N ASP A 107 12.28 -5.44 11.27
CA ASP A 107 13.01 -5.40 9.99
C ASP A 107 12.15 -5.95 8.84
N LEU A 108 11.48 -7.09 9.06
CA LEU A 108 10.59 -7.69 8.06
C LEU A 108 9.39 -6.79 7.74
N LEU A 109 8.78 -6.14 8.75
CA LEU A 109 7.71 -5.18 8.56
C LEU A 109 8.17 -3.95 7.77
N GLU A 110 9.35 -3.42 8.07
CA GLU A 110 9.94 -2.32 7.32
C GLU A 110 10.16 -2.69 5.85
N VAL A 111 10.71 -3.87 5.58
CA VAL A 111 10.88 -4.35 4.19
C VAL A 111 9.52 -4.46 3.50
N HIS A 112 8.49 -4.95 4.20
CA HIS A 112 7.17 -5.14 3.62
C HIS A 112 6.47 -3.80 3.26
N LEU A 113 6.53 -2.82 4.16
CA LEU A 113 5.68 -1.62 4.15
C LEU A 113 6.37 -0.38 3.56
N PHE A 114 7.63 -0.09 3.95
CA PHE A 114 8.29 1.16 3.59
C PHE A 114 8.59 1.37 2.09
N PRO A 115 8.63 0.36 1.20
CA PRO A 115 8.70 0.62 -0.24
C PRO A 115 7.66 1.62 -0.76
N ILE A 116 6.48 1.72 -0.15
CA ILE A 116 5.47 2.73 -0.52
C ILE A 116 5.97 4.16 -0.23
N LEU A 117 6.78 4.34 0.82
CA LEU A 117 7.39 5.62 1.21
C LEU A 117 8.49 6.06 0.25
N GLU A 118 9.17 5.10 -0.38
CA GLU A 118 10.46 5.30 -1.05
C GLU A 118 10.42 5.21 -2.57
N MET A 119 9.34 4.69 -3.16
CA MET A 119 9.35 4.41 -4.59
C MET A 119 8.62 5.46 -5.40
N PHE A 120 7.78 6.30 -4.78
CA PHE A 120 6.90 7.22 -5.50
C PHE A 120 7.17 8.67 -5.11
N ASP A 121 6.97 9.59 -6.06
CA ASP A 121 6.90 11.00 -5.70
C ASP A 121 5.68 11.28 -4.80
N GLU A 122 5.63 12.47 -4.22
CA GLU A 122 4.60 12.83 -3.23
C GLU A 122 3.17 12.69 -3.79
N GLN A 123 2.96 13.06 -5.05
CA GLN A 123 1.64 13.00 -5.68
C GLN A 123 1.23 11.55 -5.92
N GLU A 124 2.10 10.77 -6.52
CA GLU A 124 1.83 9.37 -6.84
C GLU A 124 1.68 8.53 -5.57
N GLN A 125 2.54 8.77 -4.56
CA GLN A 125 2.42 8.13 -3.25
C GLN A 125 1.05 8.40 -2.65
N ARG A 126 0.60 9.66 -2.66
CA ARG A 126 -0.71 10.04 -2.11
C ARG A 126 -1.85 9.33 -2.86
N ILE A 127 -1.83 9.35 -4.19
CA ILE A 127 -2.85 8.70 -5.02
C ILE A 127 -2.88 7.19 -4.74
N PHE A 128 -1.72 6.52 -4.75
CA PHE A 128 -1.63 5.09 -4.50
C PHE A 128 -2.04 4.72 -3.07
N THR A 129 -1.70 5.56 -2.08
CA THR A 129 -2.10 5.37 -0.68
C THR A 129 -3.61 5.46 -0.51
N LEU A 130 -4.25 6.47 -1.11
CA LEU A 130 -5.71 6.62 -1.08
C LEU A 130 -6.41 5.47 -1.80
N PHE A 131 -5.97 5.13 -3.01
CA PHE A 131 -6.48 3.98 -3.77
C PHE A 131 -6.37 2.68 -2.96
N SER A 132 -5.22 2.41 -2.35
CA SER A 132 -5.00 1.21 -1.54
C SER A 132 -5.84 1.21 -0.27
N SER A 133 -6.09 2.38 0.33
CA SER A 133 -6.95 2.52 1.51
C SER A 133 -8.40 2.15 1.18
N HIS A 134 -8.92 2.63 0.03
CA HIS A 134 -10.24 2.25 -0.48
C HIS A 134 -10.31 0.78 -0.88
N LEU A 135 -9.20 0.19 -1.32
CA LEU A 135 -9.13 -1.23 -1.63
C LEU A 135 -9.22 -2.09 -0.37
N LEU A 136 -8.63 -1.62 0.73
CA LEU A 136 -8.68 -2.30 2.04
C LEU A 136 -10.05 -2.23 2.72
N SER A 137 -10.96 -1.33 2.33
CA SER A 137 -12.33 -1.32 2.87
C SER A 137 -13.27 -2.33 2.18
N ARG A 138 -12.86 -2.90 1.05
CA ARG A 138 -13.62 -3.91 0.29
C ARG A 138 -13.47 -5.32 0.89
N PRO A 139 -14.21 -6.35 0.43
CA PRO A 139 -13.99 -7.74 0.87
C PRO A 139 -12.54 -8.22 0.63
N THR A 140 -12.00 -9.04 1.55
CA THR A 140 -10.58 -9.49 1.50
C THR A 140 -10.23 -10.13 0.16
N LEU A 141 -11.08 -11.03 -0.33
CA LEU A 141 -10.83 -11.82 -1.54
C LEU A 141 -10.90 -10.99 -2.83
N ASP A 142 -11.44 -9.77 -2.76
CA ASP A 142 -11.48 -8.86 -3.89
C ASP A 142 -10.18 -8.06 -4.04
N HIS A 143 -9.27 -8.14 -3.06
CA HIS A 143 -8.02 -7.39 -3.07
C HIS A 143 -7.04 -7.98 -4.11
N PRO A 144 -6.56 -7.17 -5.09
CA PRO A 144 -5.60 -7.56 -6.14
C PRO A 144 -4.37 -8.32 -5.69
N PHE A 145 -3.86 -8.01 -4.49
CA PHE A 145 -2.73 -8.71 -3.86
C PHE A 145 -2.86 -10.24 -3.96
N TYR A 146 -4.02 -10.81 -3.67
CA TYR A 146 -4.21 -12.27 -3.68
C TYR A 146 -4.11 -12.86 -5.08
N ARG A 147 -4.51 -12.11 -6.11
CA ARG A 147 -4.41 -12.52 -7.52
C ARG A 147 -3.02 -12.27 -8.10
N ALA A 148 -2.27 -11.35 -7.50
CA ALA A 148 -0.97 -10.90 -7.99
C ALA A 148 0.23 -11.62 -7.33
N GLN A 149 0.02 -12.58 -6.42
CA GLN A 149 1.11 -13.20 -5.65
C GLN A 149 2.23 -13.78 -6.54
N ALA A 150 1.87 -14.39 -7.67
CA ALA A 150 2.84 -14.93 -8.65
C ALA A 150 3.74 -13.85 -9.27
N LYS A 151 3.29 -12.58 -9.31
CA LYS A 151 4.05 -11.41 -9.76
C LYS A 151 4.84 -10.75 -8.62
N MET A 152 4.69 -11.22 -7.38
CA MET A 152 5.26 -10.64 -6.16
C MET A 152 6.05 -11.68 -5.34
N PRO A 153 7.05 -12.37 -5.91
CA PRO A 153 7.75 -13.44 -5.21
C PRO A 153 8.48 -12.99 -3.95
N VAL A 154 9.05 -11.77 -3.93
CA VAL A 154 9.77 -11.25 -2.76
C VAL A 154 8.78 -10.80 -1.68
N GLY A 155 7.71 -10.08 -2.08
CA GLY A 155 6.62 -9.75 -1.16
C GLY A 155 6.02 -11.00 -0.51
N THR A 156 5.87 -12.07 -1.29
CA THR A 156 5.39 -13.37 -0.82
C THR A 156 6.40 -14.02 0.14
N GLU A 157 7.71 -13.99 -0.16
CA GLU A 157 8.74 -14.48 0.77
C GLU A 157 8.68 -13.76 2.12
N ILE A 158 8.59 -12.43 2.11
CA ILE A 158 8.53 -11.62 3.34
C ILE A 158 7.28 -11.95 4.16
N TYR A 159 6.13 -12.12 3.49
CA TYR A 159 4.88 -12.53 4.14
C TYR A 159 5.04 -13.86 4.91
N HIS A 160 5.59 -14.88 4.25
CA HIS A 160 5.81 -16.19 4.87
C HIS A 160 6.83 -16.11 6.01
N ARG A 161 7.87 -15.28 5.91
CA ARG A 161 8.83 -15.04 7.00
C ARG A 161 8.17 -14.36 8.20
N LEU A 162 7.31 -13.38 7.98
CA LEU A 162 6.52 -12.74 9.03
C LEU A 162 5.64 -13.78 9.74
N GLU A 163 4.88 -14.56 8.98
CA GLU A 163 4.00 -15.61 9.51
C GLU A 163 4.79 -16.64 10.33
N SER A 164 5.88 -17.16 9.77
CA SER A 164 6.72 -18.19 10.42
C SER A 164 7.42 -17.69 11.68
N SER A 165 7.63 -16.38 11.82
CA SER A 165 8.22 -15.77 13.02
C SER A 165 7.24 -15.65 14.18
N LEU A 166 5.95 -15.93 13.95
CA LEU A 166 4.86 -15.74 14.91
C LEU A 166 4.04 -17.04 15.11
N PRO A 167 4.66 -18.16 15.53
CA PRO A 167 3.97 -19.45 15.66
C PRO A 167 2.84 -19.47 16.70
N HIS A 168 2.75 -18.44 17.55
CA HIS A 168 1.69 -18.28 18.55
C HIS A 168 0.40 -17.67 17.96
N LEU A 169 0.44 -17.13 16.73
CA LEU A 169 -0.74 -16.58 16.07
C LEU A 169 -1.35 -17.61 15.12
N PRO A 170 -2.64 -17.95 15.27
CA PRO A 170 -3.39 -18.65 14.25
C PRO A 170 -3.36 -17.88 12.91
N LYS A 171 -3.34 -18.62 11.80
CA LYS A 171 -3.17 -18.04 10.46
C LYS A 171 -4.24 -16.99 10.11
N ASP A 172 -5.50 -17.27 10.41
CA ASP A 172 -6.61 -16.37 10.16
C ASP A 172 -6.49 -15.05 10.95
N ILE A 173 -6.01 -15.13 12.19
CA ILE A 173 -5.70 -13.96 13.02
C ILE A 173 -4.50 -13.19 12.46
N PHE A 174 -3.45 -13.88 12.01
CA PHE A 174 -2.30 -13.25 11.36
C PHE A 174 -2.72 -12.50 10.08
N ASP A 175 -3.44 -13.17 9.18
CA ASP A 175 -3.94 -12.61 7.92
C ASP A 175 -4.80 -11.35 8.20
N PHE A 176 -5.66 -11.42 9.21
CA PHE A 176 -6.48 -10.29 9.65
C PHE A 176 -5.65 -9.12 10.20
N ARG A 177 -4.69 -9.41 11.09
CA ARG A 177 -3.83 -8.38 11.70
C ARG A 177 -2.89 -7.73 10.68
N ILE A 178 -2.31 -8.49 9.76
CA ILE A 178 -1.51 -7.94 8.65
C ILE A 178 -2.35 -6.98 7.80
N ARG A 179 -3.61 -7.34 7.53
CA ARG A 179 -4.51 -6.45 6.81
C ARG A 179 -4.79 -5.15 7.56
N LEU A 180 -5.03 -5.22 8.87
CA LEU A 180 -5.19 -4.03 9.72
C LEU A 180 -3.92 -3.17 9.77
N ILE A 181 -2.75 -3.81 9.86
CA ILE A 181 -1.44 -3.16 9.81
C ILE A 181 -1.25 -2.40 8.51
N ALA A 182 -1.61 -3.00 7.37
CA ALA A 182 -1.57 -2.30 6.08
C ALA A 182 -2.48 -1.07 6.10
N GLY A 183 -3.70 -1.17 6.63
CA GLY A 183 -4.64 -0.06 6.74
C GLY A 183 -4.15 1.06 7.67
N PHE A 184 -3.62 0.70 8.84
CA PHE A 184 -3.04 1.65 9.78
C PHE A 184 -1.83 2.35 9.16
N PHE A 185 -0.92 1.60 8.54
CA PHE A 185 0.26 2.15 7.87
C PHE A 185 -0.11 3.16 6.77
N LEU A 186 -1.07 2.83 5.90
CA LEU A 186 -1.55 3.77 4.87
C LEU A 186 -2.17 5.02 5.49
N SER A 187 -2.95 4.86 6.57
CA SER A 187 -3.51 5.99 7.33
C SER A 187 -2.41 6.85 7.96
N SER A 188 -1.34 6.25 8.49
CA SER A 188 -0.18 6.95 9.04
C SER A 188 0.54 7.80 7.99
N ILE A 189 0.61 7.36 6.72
CA ILE A 189 1.14 8.18 5.62
C ILE A 189 0.31 9.46 5.46
N LEU A 190 -1.02 9.32 5.41
CA LEU A 190 -1.94 10.44 5.22
C LEU A 190 -1.95 11.39 6.44
N GLU A 191 -1.87 10.85 7.66
CA GLU A 191 -1.75 11.66 8.87
C GLU A 191 -0.42 12.39 8.95
N ARG A 192 0.69 11.75 8.55
CA ARG A 192 2.01 12.39 8.55
C ARG A 192 2.03 13.64 7.67
N GLN A 193 1.37 13.59 6.51
CA GLN A 193 1.26 14.73 5.59
C GLN A 193 0.55 15.94 6.25
N LYS A 194 -0.45 15.70 7.12
CA LYS A 194 -1.19 16.75 7.85
C LYS A 194 -0.39 17.32 9.04
N CYS A 195 0.40 16.48 9.71
CA CYS A 195 1.12 16.86 10.94
C CYS A 195 2.37 17.73 10.72
N THR A 196 2.80 17.96 9.48
CA THR A 196 4.04 18.68 9.12
C THR A 196 4.14 20.14 9.62
N SER A 197 3.05 20.71 10.15
CA SER A 197 2.97 22.14 10.49
C SER A 197 3.12 22.50 11.98
N SER A 198 3.26 21.53 12.90
CA SER A 198 3.26 21.83 14.35
C SER A 198 4.64 21.75 15.01
N LYS A 199 5.19 22.91 15.40
CA LYS A 199 6.52 23.06 16.07
C LYS A 199 6.64 22.37 17.45
N LYS A 200 5.52 21.96 18.07
CA LYS A 200 5.48 21.34 19.41
C LYS A 200 5.33 19.81 19.40
N HIS A 201 5.23 19.17 18.24
CA HIS A 201 4.99 17.72 18.17
C HIS A 201 6.25 16.91 18.53
N LEU A 202 6.10 15.75 19.18
CA LEU A 202 7.20 14.78 19.41
C LEU A 202 7.73 14.17 18.09
N TYR A 203 6.92 14.19 17.03
CA TYR A 203 7.28 13.71 15.69
C TYR A 203 7.91 14.82 14.84
N LYS A 204 8.99 15.45 15.34
CA LYS A 204 9.69 16.53 14.62
C LYS A 204 10.47 16.02 13.40
N ASP A 205 10.88 14.75 13.43
CA ASP A 205 11.61 14.06 12.37
C ASP A 205 10.77 12.87 11.88
N ASP A 206 10.82 12.63 10.57
CA ASP A 206 10.21 11.46 9.92
C ASP A 206 10.80 10.17 10.47
N SER A 207 12.10 10.14 10.80
CA SER A 207 12.73 8.93 11.36
C SER A 207 12.10 8.52 12.70
N ILE A 208 11.76 9.49 13.56
CA ILE A 208 11.11 9.26 14.85
C ILE A 208 9.68 8.77 14.63
N PHE A 209 8.94 9.43 13.72
CA PHE A 209 7.57 9.04 13.41
C PHE A 209 7.51 7.60 12.89
N TRP A 210 8.29 7.28 11.86
CA TRP A 210 8.26 5.96 11.24
C TRP A 210 8.85 4.86 12.13
N GLY A 211 9.85 5.18 12.96
CA GLY A 211 10.36 4.26 13.98
C GLY A 211 9.30 3.91 15.02
N ASP A 212 8.53 4.90 15.49
CA ASP A 212 7.42 4.67 16.41
C ASP A 212 6.27 3.90 15.75
N MET A 213 5.90 4.24 14.51
CA MET A 213 4.89 3.49 13.76
C MET A 213 5.28 2.01 13.59
N ILE A 214 6.53 1.69 13.27
CA ILE A 214 6.99 0.29 13.20
C ILE A 214 6.91 -0.40 14.57
N ASN A 215 7.22 0.29 15.67
CA ASN A 215 7.05 -0.27 17.01
C ASN A 215 5.59 -0.64 17.29
N VAL A 216 4.65 0.26 16.99
CA VAL A 216 3.21 0.04 17.15
C VAL A 216 2.72 -1.12 16.28
N LEU A 217 3.09 -1.14 14.99
CA LEU A 217 2.69 -2.19 14.06
C LEU A 217 3.29 -3.56 14.42
N ALA A 218 4.53 -3.60 14.92
CA ALA A 218 5.13 -4.83 15.43
C ALA A 218 4.42 -5.33 16.69
N ALA A 219 4.01 -4.43 17.59
CA ALA A 219 3.25 -4.81 18.79
C ALA A 219 1.90 -5.45 18.42
N MET A 220 1.23 -4.97 17.36
CA MET A 220 0.00 -5.58 16.85
C MET A 220 0.19 -7.05 16.42
N LEU A 221 1.39 -7.45 15.98
CA LEU A 221 1.70 -8.85 15.64
C LEU A 221 2.27 -9.64 16.83
N ALA A 222 3.01 -9.00 17.72
CA ALA A 222 3.63 -9.67 18.85
C ALA A 222 2.62 -10.07 19.94
N GLU A 223 1.48 -9.37 20.02
CA GLU A 223 0.46 -9.64 21.05
C GLU A 223 -0.24 -11.00 20.81
N PRO A 224 -0.30 -11.93 21.78
CA PRO A 224 -0.99 -13.20 21.57
C PRO A 224 -2.49 -13.05 21.27
N PHE A 225 -3.07 -14.04 20.58
CA PHE A 225 -4.52 -14.17 20.51
C PHE A 225 -5.02 -15.02 21.67
N THR A 226 -5.88 -14.45 22.52
CA THR A 226 -6.39 -15.12 23.72
C THR A 226 -7.87 -15.46 23.66
N GLY A 227 -8.59 -15.02 22.62
CA GLY A 227 -10.05 -15.22 22.51
C GLY A 227 -10.86 -14.54 23.61
N GLU A 228 -10.29 -13.53 24.28
CA GLU A 228 -10.96 -12.79 25.36
C GLU A 228 -12.28 -12.18 24.85
N LYS A 229 -13.39 -12.48 25.54
CA LYS A 229 -14.71 -11.95 25.21
C LYS A 229 -14.89 -10.57 25.83
N ARG A 230 -15.04 -9.54 25.00
CA ARG A 230 -15.47 -8.19 25.41
C ARG A 230 -16.89 -7.94 24.88
N PRO A 231 -17.94 -8.06 25.70
CA PRO A 231 -19.30 -7.86 25.22
C PRO A 231 -19.49 -6.39 24.82
N LEU A 232 -19.94 -6.16 23.59
CA LEU A 232 -20.51 -4.87 23.21
C LEU A 232 -21.89 -4.81 23.86
N SER A 233 -22.18 -3.75 24.61
CA SER A 233 -23.54 -3.48 25.08
C SER A 233 -24.46 -3.53 23.87
N ALA A 234 -25.44 -4.43 23.87
CA ALA A 234 -26.47 -4.42 22.84
C ALA A 234 -27.11 -3.02 22.82
N PRO A 235 -27.37 -2.41 21.66
CA PRO A 235 -28.13 -1.17 21.61
C PRO A 235 -29.44 -1.40 22.36
N ARG A 236 -29.73 -0.57 23.36
CA ARG A 236 -31.04 -0.54 24.00
C ARG A 236 -32.03 -0.13 22.93
N HIS A 237 -32.85 -1.07 22.48
CA HIS A 237 -34.05 -0.75 21.72
C HIS A 237 -35.07 -0.28 22.75
N ASP A 238 -35.11 1.04 22.98
CA ASP A 238 -36.25 1.73 23.57
C ASP A 238 -37.26 2.08 22.47
#